data_AF-A0A1L8EC41-F1
#
_entry.id   AF-A0A1L8EC41-F1
#
_cell.length_a   1.000
_cell.length_b   1.000
_cell.length_c   1.000
_cell.angle_alpha   90.00
_cell.angle_beta   90.00
_cell.angle_gamma   90.00
#
_symmetry.space_group_name_H-M   'P 1'
#
loop_
_entity.id
_entity.type
_entity.pdbx_description
1 polymer ?
#
loop_
_entity_poly.entity_id
_entity_poly.type
_entity_poly.pdbx_seq_one_letter_code
_entity_poly.pdbx_strand_id
1 'polypeptide(L)'
;LFGHILDSSNTSRIISKLIYNSSNRMSSTRRLAKALYRKLLREAEKLPSYNFRMYAGRKIRDTFRENKTINDFDKIDAQIELARQNLQMLRRQAIIGHLYTAEKLVIENKKTLRPSDD
;
A
#
# COMPACT_ATOMS: atom_id res chain seq x y z
N LEU A 1 55.29 -2.75 3.51
CA LEU A 1 55.45 -1.71 2.46
C LEU A 1 54.13 -1.48 1.70
N PHE A 2 53.01 -1.29 2.38
CA PHE A 2 51.72 -1.00 1.71
C PHE A 2 50.92 -0.04 2.58
N GLY A 3 50.94 1.25 2.23
CA GLY A 3 50.33 2.27 3.10
C GLY A 3 50.02 3.60 2.41
N HIS A 4 49.69 3.61 1.11
CA HIS A 4 49.39 4.87 0.41
C HIS A 4 48.36 4.76 -0.73
N ILE A 5 47.30 3.96 -0.56
CA ILE A 5 46.14 3.99 -1.48
C ILE A 5 44.85 4.12 -0.67
N LEU A 6 44.64 5.29 -0.06
CA LEU A 6 43.31 5.80 0.30
C LEU A 6 43.38 7.33 0.26
N ASP A 7 43.21 7.91 -0.93
CA ASP A 7 42.90 9.33 -1.03
C ASP A 7 41.48 9.57 -0.45
N SER A 8 41.43 10.21 0.71
CA SER A 8 40.21 10.59 1.46
C SER A 8 39.14 11.23 0.56
N SER A 9 39.58 11.97 -0.46
CA SER A 9 38.75 12.70 -1.42
C SER A 9 37.86 11.77 -2.25
N ASN A 10 38.39 10.63 -2.68
CA ASN A 10 37.68 9.70 -3.57
C ASN A 10 36.69 8.83 -2.77
N THR A 11 37.09 8.42 -1.57
CA THR A 11 36.23 7.67 -0.64
C THR A 11 34.99 8.47 -0.23
N SER A 12 35.16 9.77 0.09
CA SER A 12 34.05 10.67 0.40
C SER A 12 33.04 10.78 -0.75
N ARG A 13 33.54 10.93 -1.99
CA ARG A 13 32.70 11.05 -3.19
C ARG A 13 31.89 9.78 -3.48
N ILE A 14 32.47 8.61 -3.26
CA ILE A 14 31.79 7.31 -3.42
C ILE A 14 30.69 7.17 -2.36
N ILE A 15 30.97 7.49 -1.10
CA ILE A 15 29.99 7.43 0.00
C ILE A 15 28.81 8.37 -0.28
N SER A 16 29.06 9.63 -0.67
CA SER A 16 27.99 10.57 -1.00
C SER A 16 27.09 10.06 -2.13
N LYS A 17 27.66 9.45 -3.17
CA LYS A 17 26.90 8.90 -4.30
C LYS A 17 26.04 7.70 -3.89
N LEU A 18 26.55 6.83 -3.01
CA LEU A 18 25.80 5.70 -2.45
C LEU A 18 24.63 6.18 -1.57
N ILE A 19 24.87 7.16 -0.70
CA ILE A 19 23.82 7.75 0.17
C ILE A 19 22.73 8.42 -0.68
N TYR A 20 23.12 9.19 -1.69
CA TYR A 20 22.17 9.84 -2.59
C TYR A 20 21.28 8.83 -3.32
N ASN A 21 21.87 7.78 -3.88
CA ASN A 21 21.13 6.74 -4.59
C ASN A 21 20.13 6.03 -3.66
N SER A 22 20.56 5.70 -2.43
CA SER A 22 19.69 5.09 -1.43
C SER A 22 18.51 6.00 -1.04
N SER A 23 18.78 7.29 -0.79
CA SER A 23 17.75 8.28 -0.47
C SER A 23 16.74 8.47 -1.62
N ASN A 24 17.23 8.54 -2.87
CA ASN A 24 16.38 8.65 -4.04
C ASN A 24 15.49 7.41 -4.21
N ARG A 25 16.05 6.20 -4.03
CA ARG A 25 15.26 4.96 -4.02
C ARG A 25 14.17 5.01 -2.95
N MET A 26 14.51 5.33 -1.71
CA MET A 26 13.56 5.41 -0.59
C MET A 26 12.42 6.41 -0.87
N SER A 27 12.74 7.57 -1.44
CA SER A 27 11.75 8.58 -1.84
C SER A 27 10.82 8.06 -2.95
N SER A 28 11.37 7.39 -3.96
CA SER A 28 10.60 6.79 -5.06
C SER A 28 9.67 5.68 -4.56
N THR A 29 10.16 4.80 -3.69
CA THR A 29 9.38 3.71 -3.12
C THR A 29 8.26 4.23 -2.23
N ARG A 30 8.50 5.27 -1.43
CA ARG A 30 7.47 5.91 -0.62
C ARG A 30 6.32 6.48 -1.47
N ARG A 31 6.63 7.09 -2.63
CA ARG A 31 5.61 7.58 -3.56
C ARG A 31 4.80 6.43 -4.14
N LEU A 32 5.47 5.37 -4.58
CA LEU A 32 4.83 4.17 -5.12
C LEU A 32 3.91 3.50 -4.10
N ALA A 33 4.38 3.30 -2.86
CA ALA A 33 3.60 2.70 -1.78
C ALA A 33 2.32 3.51 -1.51
N LYS A 34 2.41 4.85 -1.42
CA LYS A 34 1.25 5.73 -1.26
C LYS A 34 0.26 5.62 -2.44
N ALA A 35 0.77 5.52 -3.66
CA ALA A 35 -0.08 5.36 -4.85
C ALA A 35 -0.81 4.01 -4.84
N LEU A 36 -0.11 2.91 -4.51
CA LEU A 36 -0.71 1.58 -4.39
C LEU A 36 -1.74 1.50 -3.27
N TYR A 37 -1.44 2.06 -2.09
CA TYR A 37 -2.38 2.15 -0.97
C TYR A 37 -3.71 2.76 -1.38
N ARG A 38 -3.67 3.93 -2.05
CA ARG A 38 -4.89 4.61 -2.53
C ARG A 38 -5.64 3.78 -3.58
N LYS A 39 -4.92 3.13 -4.50
CA LYS A 39 -5.54 2.24 -5.51
C LYS A 39 -6.24 1.05 -4.84
N LEU A 40 -5.60 0.40 -3.88
CA LEU A 40 -6.16 -0.73 -3.14
C LEU A 40 -7.43 -0.34 -2.39
N LEU A 41 -7.42 0.78 -1.66
CA LEU A 41 -8.62 1.25 -0.95
C LEU A 41 -9.78 1.53 -1.92
N ARG A 42 -9.51 2.21 -3.04
CA ARG A 42 -10.53 2.49 -4.06
C ARG A 42 -11.10 1.23 -4.70
N GLU A 43 -10.29 0.19 -4.94
CA GLU A 43 -10.82 -1.08 -5.47
C GLU A 43 -11.58 -1.86 -4.39
N ALA A 44 -11.13 -1.83 -3.14
CA ALA A 44 -11.84 -2.47 -2.02
C ALA A 44 -13.23 -1.88 -1.80
N GLU A 45 -13.40 -0.56 -1.98
CA GLU A 45 -14.70 0.12 -1.87
C GLU A 45 -15.72 -0.34 -2.92
N LYS A 46 -15.26 -0.87 -4.06
CA LYS A 46 -16.16 -1.36 -5.11
C LYS A 46 -16.76 -2.73 -4.81
N LEU A 47 -16.30 -3.46 -3.80
CA LEU A 47 -16.85 -4.77 -3.48
C LEU A 47 -18.33 -4.63 -3.08
N PRO A 48 -19.27 -5.41 -3.63
CA PRO A 48 -20.69 -5.23 -3.31
C PRO A 48 -21.08 -5.76 -1.93
N SER A 49 -20.36 -6.75 -1.42
CA SER A 49 -20.55 -7.29 -0.06
C SER A 49 -19.97 -6.37 1.00
N TYR A 50 -20.79 -5.97 1.98
CA TYR A 50 -20.37 -5.13 3.11
C TYR A 50 -19.19 -5.72 3.88
N ASN A 51 -19.29 -6.99 4.27
CA ASN A 51 -18.27 -7.66 5.07
C ASN A 51 -16.92 -7.65 4.36
N PHE A 52 -16.92 -7.91 3.05
CA PHE A 52 -15.70 -7.90 2.26
C PHE A 52 -15.14 -6.50 2.04
N ARG A 53 -15.96 -5.47 1.77
CA ARG A 53 -15.48 -4.07 1.74
C ARG A 53 -14.80 -3.68 3.04
N MET A 54 -15.47 -3.95 4.16
CA MET A 54 -14.99 -3.55 5.49
C MET A 54 -13.71 -4.29 5.88
N TYR A 55 -13.67 -5.60 5.65
CA TYR A 55 -12.49 -6.41 5.90
C TYR A 55 -11.32 -5.97 5.01
N ALA A 56 -11.52 -5.86 3.69
CA ALA A 56 -10.47 -5.47 2.77
C ALA A 56 -9.90 -4.09 3.13
N GLY A 57 -10.78 -3.11 3.38
CA GLY A 57 -10.37 -1.77 3.81
C GLY A 57 -9.57 -1.77 5.11
N ARG A 58 -9.99 -2.56 6.11
CA ARG A 58 -9.24 -2.73 7.37
C ARG A 58 -7.88 -3.37 7.12
N LYS A 59 -7.83 -4.52 6.45
CA LYS A 59 -6.60 -5.26 6.17
C LYS A 59 -5.57 -4.43 5.41
N ILE A 60 -6.01 -3.65 4.40
CA ILE A 60 -5.14 -2.74 3.67
C ILE A 60 -4.53 -1.69 4.61
N ARG A 61 -5.32 -1.08 5.49
CA ARG A 61 -4.81 -0.08 6.46
C ARG A 61 -3.80 -0.69 7.42
N ASP A 62 -4.12 -1.84 7.99
CA ASP A 62 -3.29 -2.50 8.99
C ASP A 62 -1.96 -2.95 8.38
N THR A 63 -1.99 -3.62 7.23
CA THR A 63 -0.76 -4.07 6.55
C THR A 63 0.15 -2.92 6.14
N PHE A 64 -0.39 -1.80 5.64
CA PHE A 64 0.46 -0.63 5.32
C PHE A 64 0.99 0.08 6.57
N ARG A 65 0.28 0.02 7.69
CA ARG A 65 0.73 0.57 8.98
C ARG A 65 1.84 -0.30 9.58
N GLU A 66 1.67 -1.62 9.58
CA GLU A 66 2.65 -2.61 10.05
C GLU A 66 3.97 -2.49 9.28
N ASN A 67 3.90 -2.33 7.96
CA ASN A 67 5.09 -2.26 7.09
C ASN A 67 5.77 -0.88 7.03
N LYS A 68 5.29 0.13 7.76
CA LYS A 68 5.78 1.52 7.67
C LYS A 68 7.26 1.67 8.06
N THR A 69 7.77 0.81 8.92
CA THR A 69 9.11 0.90 9.52
C THR A 69 10.13 -0.05 8.86
N ILE A 70 9.74 -0.79 7.82
CA ILE A 70 10.67 -1.66 7.09
C ILE A 70 11.70 -0.79 6.38
N ASN A 71 12.99 -1.06 6.64
CA ASN A 71 14.13 -0.42 5.98
C ASN A 71 14.90 -1.37 5.05
N ASP A 72 14.58 -2.67 5.12
CA ASP A 72 15.14 -3.70 4.25
C ASP A 72 14.47 -3.62 2.87
N PHE A 73 15.27 -3.29 1.87
CA PHE A 73 14.79 -3.04 0.53
C PHE A 73 14.21 -4.26 -0.17
N ASP A 74 14.73 -5.46 0.10
CA ASP A 74 14.22 -6.69 -0.55
C ASP A 74 12.84 -7.04 0.01
N LYS A 75 12.65 -6.83 1.32
CA LYS A 75 11.33 -6.94 1.95
C LYS A 75 10.36 -5.90 1.43
N ILE A 76 10.81 -4.67 1.24
CA ILE A 76 9.97 -3.61 0.66
C ILE A 76 9.50 -4.01 -0.75
N ASP A 77 10.40 -4.48 -1.60
CA ASP A 77 10.06 -4.86 -2.97
C ASP A 77 9.09 -6.06 -2.99
N ALA A 78 9.29 -7.06 -2.12
CA ALA A 78 8.35 -8.17 -1.95
C ALA A 78 6.95 -7.70 -1.52
N GLN A 79 6.85 -6.75 -0.59
CA GLN A 79 5.57 -6.19 -0.15
C GLN A 79 4.88 -5.37 -1.26
N ILE A 80 5.66 -4.66 -2.07
CA ILE A 80 5.15 -3.92 -3.22
C ILE A 80 4.59 -4.88 -4.28
N GLU A 81 5.27 -5.99 -4.57
CA GLU A 81 4.75 -7.02 -5.48
C GLU A 81 3.47 -7.67 -4.95
N LEU A 82 3.45 -8.02 -3.66
CA LEU A 82 2.24 -8.55 -3.02
C LEU A 82 1.07 -7.55 -3.13
N ALA A 83 1.33 -6.27 -2.91
CA ALA A 83 0.31 -5.22 -3.06
C ALA A 83 -0.21 -5.11 -4.51
N ARG A 84 0.66 -5.29 -5.52
CA ARG A 84 0.26 -5.32 -6.94
C ARG A 84 -0.63 -6.52 -7.25
N GLN A 85 -0.28 -7.71 -6.76
CA GLN A 85 -1.08 -8.92 -6.93
C GLN A 85 -2.45 -8.78 -6.25
N ASN A 86 -2.48 -8.26 -5.03
CA ASN A 86 -3.71 -7.98 -4.29
C ASN A 86 -4.61 -6.98 -5.01
N LEU A 87 -4.03 -5.97 -5.67
CA LEU A 87 -4.81 -5.01 -6.47
C LEU A 87 -5.52 -5.69 -7.64
N GLN A 88 -4.82 -6.59 -8.34
CA GLN A 88 -5.45 -7.36 -9.43
C GLN A 88 -6.53 -8.32 -8.90
N MET A 89 -6.28 -8.95 -7.75
CA MET A 89 -7.26 -9.80 -7.08
C MET A 89 -8.53 -9.02 -6.72
N LEU A 90 -8.39 -7.86 -6.06
CA LEU A 90 -9.55 -7.02 -5.70
C LEU A 90 -10.38 -6.62 -6.92
N ARG A 91 -9.73 -6.27 -8.04
CA ARG A 91 -10.44 -5.97 -9.29
C ARG A 91 -11.28 -7.14 -9.80
N ARG A 92 -10.71 -8.35 -9.81
CA ARG A 92 -11.46 -9.56 -10.18
C ARG A 92 -12.61 -9.82 -9.22
N GLN A 93 -12.38 -9.69 -7.91
CA GLN A 93 -13.40 -9.91 -6.89
C GLN A 93 -14.53 -8.87 -6.95
N ALA A 94 -14.23 -7.63 -7.32
CA ALA A 94 -15.28 -6.63 -7.56
C ALA A 94 -16.18 -7.05 -8.73
N ILE A 95 -15.61 -7.49 -9.85
CA ILE A 95 -16.37 -7.96 -11.02
C ILE A 95 -17.23 -9.18 -10.66
N ILE A 96 -16.62 -10.22 -10.06
CA ILE A 96 -17.32 -11.44 -9.65
C ILE A 96 -18.42 -11.14 -8.64
N GLY A 97 -18.12 -10.30 -7.64
CA GLY A 97 -19.09 -9.89 -6.65
C GLY A 97 -20.29 -9.21 -7.28
N HIS A 98 -20.09 -8.39 -8.32
CA HIS A 98 -21.19 -7.73 -9.02
C HIS A 98 -22.03 -8.70 -9.86
N LEU A 99 -21.39 -9.68 -10.53
CA LEU A 99 -22.07 -10.74 -11.29
C LEU A 99 -22.98 -11.59 -10.40
N TYR A 100 -22.57 -11.86 -9.16
CA TYR A 100 -23.28 -12.70 -8.21
C TYR A 100 -23.67 -11.91 -6.95
N THR A 101 -24.24 -10.72 -7.13
CA THR A 101 -24.66 -9.86 -6.01
C THR A 101 -25.84 -10.48 -5.26
N ALA A 102 -25.74 -10.56 -3.94
CA ALA A 102 -26.84 -10.92 -3.05
C ALA A 102 -27.54 -9.67 -2.50
N GLU A 103 -28.69 -9.86 -1.86
CA GLU A 103 -29.41 -8.77 -1.19
C GLU A 103 -28.54 -8.07 -0.14
N LYS A 104 -28.79 -6.78 0.05
CA LYS A 104 -28.07 -5.95 1.00
C LYS A 104 -28.40 -6.35 2.43
N LEU A 105 -27.41 -6.32 3.32
CA LEU A 105 -27.63 -6.60 4.73
C LEU A 105 -28.50 -5.50 5.37
N VAL A 106 -29.27 -5.85 6.41
CA VAL A 106 -30.09 -4.88 7.17
C VAL A 106 -29.26 -3.70 7.68
N ILE A 107 -28.01 -3.95 8.09
CA ILE A 107 -27.07 -2.91 8.56
C ILE A 107 -26.61 -1.94 7.47
N GLU A 108 -26.80 -2.27 6.19
CA GLU A 108 -26.51 -1.37 5.07
C GLU A 108 -27.64 -0.36 4.84
N ASN A 109 -28.84 -0.62 5.38
CA ASN A 109 -29.97 0.31 5.32
C ASN A 109 -29.79 1.43 6.34
N LYS A 110 -29.06 2.48 5.97
CA LYS A 110 -29.09 3.74 6.74
C LYS A 110 -30.49 4.34 6.64
N LYS A 111 -31.25 4.35 7.75
CA LYS A 111 -32.29 5.36 7.93
C LYS A 111 -31.58 6.71 7.94
N THR A 112 -31.85 7.55 6.95
CA THR A 112 -31.57 8.99 7.06
C THR A 112 -32.52 9.49 8.15
N LEU A 113 -32.04 9.61 9.38
CA LEU A 113 -32.77 10.35 10.41
C LEU A 113 -32.93 11.77 9.85
N ARG A 114 -34.18 12.18 9.61
CA ARG A 114 -34.43 13.56 9.25
C ARG A 114 -34.31 14.37 10.54
N PRO A 115 -33.80 15.61 10.51
CA PRO A 115 -33.71 16.46 11.70
C PRO A 115 -35.03 16.71 12.44
N SER A 116 -36.17 16.28 11.87
CA SER A 116 -37.52 16.43 12.41
C SER A 116 -38.03 15.23 13.22
N ASP A 117 -37.21 14.20 13.43
CA ASP A 117 -37.64 12.95 14.08
C ASP A 117 -37.39 12.93 15.63
N ASP A 118 -37.01 14.09 16.22
CA ASP A 118 -36.84 14.32 17.67
C ASP A 118 -37.95 15.21 18.26
#